data_AF-A0A5S9NUT4-F1
#
_entry.id   AF-A0A5S9NUT4-F1
#
_cell.length_a   1.000
_cell.length_b   1.000
_cell.length_c   1.000
_cell.angle_alpha   90.00
_cell.angle_beta   90.00
_cell.angle_gamma   90.00
#
_symmetry.space_group_name_H-M   'P 1'
#
loop_
_entity.id
_entity.type
_entity.pdbx_description
1 polymer ?
#
loop_
_entity_poly.entity_id
_entity_poly.type
_entity_poly.pdbx_seq_one_letter_code
_entity_poly.pdbx_strand_id
1 'polypeptide(L)'
;MSSRQGLRRNHNGEGGAYRRANGRWEGKFFVDTPDGKRKRVSVYGDTERKALNELNKLRDQQRRGVPVATTTLTVAEYMLYWLEHIAEPSIRRTTYATYEGDVRLHINPGIGKRKLKSLQAAHIREWLNNL
;
A
#
# COMPACT_ATOMS: atom_id res chain seq x y z
N MET A 1 -28.55 -11.64 -34.10
CA MET A 1 -28.80 -10.56 -33.12
C MET A 1 -28.29 -11.02 -31.76
N SER A 2 -27.06 -10.65 -31.37
CA SER A 2 -26.50 -11.10 -30.08
C SER A 2 -26.69 -10.01 -29.03
N SER A 3 -27.57 -10.29 -28.08
CA SER A 3 -28.02 -9.41 -27.00
C SER A 3 -26.84 -8.93 -26.16
N ARG A 4 -26.60 -7.62 -26.14
CA ARG A 4 -25.69 -6.97 -25.19
C ARG A 4 -26.34 -7.02 -23.80
N GLN A 5 -25.97 -7.99 -22.98
CA GLN A 5 -26.29 -7.95 -21.55
C GLN A 5 -25.64 -6.69 -20.95
N GLY A 6 -26.47 -5.72 -20.59
CA GLY A 6 -26.04 -4.52 -19.88
C GLY A 6 -25.43 -4.94 -18.54
N LEU A 7 -24.13 -4.66 -18.36
CA LEU A 7 -23.48 -4.79 -17.07
C LEU A 7 -24.24 -3.90 -16.08
N ARG A 8 -24.83 -4.53 -15.05
CA ARG A 8 -25.34 -3.83 -13.87
C ARG A 8 -24.26 -2.86 -13.41
N ARG A 9 -24.61 -1.57 -13.40
CA ARG A 9 -23.74 -0.52 -12.89
C ARG A 9 -23.77 -0.64 -11.36
N ASN A 10 -22.73 -1.27 -10.81
CA ASN A 10 -22.54 -1.37 -9.37
C ASN A 10 -22.57 0.02 -8.73
N HIS A 11 -23.03 0.10 -7.49
CA HIS A 11 -23.14 1.35 -6.76
C HIS A 11 -21.76 2.04 -6.72
N ASN A 12 -21.73 3.38 -6.86
CA ASN A 12 -20.48 4.15 -6.94
C ASN A 12 -19.57 3.82 -5.73
N GLY A 13 -18.53 3.00 -5.95
CA GLY A 13 -17.58 2.60 -4.91
C GLY A 13 -17.39 1.09 -4.73
N GLU A 14 -18.28 0.25 -5.25
CA GLU A 14 -18.17 -1.22 -5.10
C GLU A 14 -17.11 -1.86 -6.01
N GLY A 15 -16.54 -1.09 -6.95
CA GLY A 15 -15.29 -1.40 -7.66
C GLY A 15 -15.20 -2.83 -8.20
N GLY A 16 -15.83 -3.07 -9.36
CA GLY A 16 -15.61 -4.30 -10.13
C GLY A 16 -14.35 -4.20 -11.00
N ALA A 17 -13.79 -5.35 -11.37
CA ALA A 17 -12.82 -5.43 -12.45
C ALA A 17 -13.57 -5.51 -13.79
N TYR A 18 -13.15 -4.75 -14.81
CA TYR A 18 -13.75 -4.76 -16.14
C TYR A 18 -12.70 -5.11 -17.21
N ARG A 19 -13.14 -5.74 -18.30
CA ARG A 19 -12.25 -6.12 -19.41
C ARG A 19 -11.97 -4.92 -20.32
N ARG A 20 -10.70 -4.62 -20.56
CA ARG A 20 -10.25 -3.59 -21.51
C ARG A 20 -10.23 -4.11 -22.94
N ALA A 21 -10.12 -3.19 -23.91
CA ALA A 21 -10.03 -3.50 -25.34
C ALA A 21 -8.84 -4.41 -25.70
N ASN A 22 -7.77 -4.39 -24.89
CA ASN A 22 -6.59 -5.24 -25.05
C ASN A 22 -6.71 -6.63 -24.36
N GLY A 23 -7.90 -7.00 -23.90
CA GLY A 23 -8.17 -8.30 -23.26
C GLY A 23 -7.77 -8.39 -21.77
N ARG A 24 -7.05 -7.42 -21.21
CA ARG A 24 -6.70 -7.40 -19.78
C ARG A 24 -7.86 -6.91 -18.92
N TRP A 25 -7.95 -7.42 -17.70
CA TRP A 25 -8.91 -6.97 -16.69
C TRP A 25 -8.31 -5.83 -15.86
N GLU A 26 -9.08 -4.77 -15.66
CA GLU A 26 -8.69 -3.60 -14.87
C GLU A 26 -9.68 -3.39 -13.73
N GLY A 27 -9.17 -3.32 -12.49
CA GLY A 27 -9.93 -2.85 -11.33
C GLY A 27 -9.47 -1.44 -10.94
N LYS A 28 -10.40 -0.57 -10.54
CA LYS A 28 -10.09 0.80 -10.08
C LYS A 28 -10.52 0.96 -8.63
N PHE A 29 -9.64 1.53 -7.82
CA PHE A 29 -9.91 1.79 -6.42
C PHE A 29 -9.37 3.15 -5.99
N PHE A 30 -10.13 3.87 -5.17
CA PHE A 30 -9.68 5.12 -4.56
C PHE A 30 -8.98 4.79 -3.26
N VAL A 31 -7.73 5.21 -3.16
CA VAL A 31 -6.91 5.02 -1.98
C VAL A 31 -6.68 6.36 -1.32
N ASP A 32 -6.77 6.38 0.00
CA ASP A 32 -6.41 7.55 0.78
C ASP A 32 -4.88 7.66 0.79
N THR A 33 -4.39 8.85 0.45
CA THR A 33 -2.96 9.19 0.40
C THR A 33 -2.59 9.85 1.72
N PRO A 34 -1.33 9.76 2.18
CA PRO A 34 -0.89 10.42 3.42
C PRO A 34 -1.26 11.91 3.48
N ASP A 35 -1.26 12.61 2.34
CA ASP A 35 -1.64 14.03 2.21
C ASP A 35 -3.15 14.32 2.39
N GLY A 36 -3.94 13.36 2.89
CA GLY A 36 -5.40 13.46 3.02
C GLY A 36 -6.18 13.45 1.70
N LYS A 37 -5.48 13.29 0.56
CA LYS A 37 -6.08 13.27 -0.78
C LYS A 37 -6.44 11.85 -1.21
N ARG A 38 -7.50 11.71 -2.00
CA ARG A 38 -7.87 10.43 -2.64
C ARG A 38 -7.16 10.29 -3.98
N LYS A 39 -6.32 9.26 -4.11
CA LYS A 39 -5.68 8.90 -5.38
C LYS A 39 -6.38 7.69 -5.99
N ARG A 40 -6.66 7.73 -7.30
CA ARG A 40 -7.21 6.57 -8.01
C ARG A 40 -6.07 5.66 -8.45
N VAL A 41 -6.07 4.41 -8.01
CA VAL A 41 -5.12 3.37 -8.42
C VAL A 41 -5.82 2.36 -9.31
N SER A 42 -5.16 1.96 -10.39
CA SER A 42 -5.60 0.88 -11.28
C SER A 42 -4.78 -0.38 -11.00
N VAL A 43 -5.47 -1.51 -10.82
CA VAL A 43 -4.89 -2.86 -10.77
C VAL A 43 -5.22 -3.62 -12.03
N TYR A 44 -4.35 -4.53 -12.44
CA TYR A 44 -4.50 -5.29 -13.67
C TYR A 44 -4.39 -6.79 -13.40
N GLY A 45 -5.17 -7.58 -14.14
CA GLY A 45 -5.10 -9.04 -14.12
C GLY A 45 -5.37 -9.62 -15.50
N ASP A 46 -4.83 -10.81 -15.74
CA ASP A 46 -5.11 -11.55 -16.99
C ASP A 46 -6.51 -12.18 -16.96
N THR A 47 -7.07 -12.36 -15.76
CA THR A 47 -8.43 -12.84 -15.51
C THR A 47 -9.16 -11.91 -14.56
N GLU A 48 -10.49 -11.91 -14.62
CA GLU A 48 -11.35 -11.16 -13.70
C GLU A 48 -11.00 -11.44 -12.24
N ARG A 49 -10.85 -12.73 -11.90
CA ARG A 49 -10.50 -13.18 -10.56
C ARG A 49 -9.14 -12.63 -10.09
N LYS A 50 -8.13 -12.59 -10.95
CA LYS A 50 -6.82 -12.00 -10.60
C LYS A 50 -6.95 -10.50 -10.31
N ALA A 51 -7.67 -9.76 -11.16
CA ALA A 51 -7.87 -8.33 -10.97
C ALA A 51 -8.69 -8.02 -9.70
N LEU A 52 -9.73 -8.81 -9.41
CA LEU A 52 -10.51 -8.69 -8.17
C LEU A 52 -9.68 -9.02 -6.92
N ASN A 53 -8.84 -10.04 -6.96
CA ASN A 53 -7.97 -10.38 -5.84
C ASN A 53 -6.97 -9.26 -5.53
N GLU A 54 -6.34 -8.67 -6.55
CA GLU A 54 -5.46 -7.50 -6.35
C GLU A 54 -6.24 -6.30 -5.82
N LEU A 55 -7.46 -6.08 -6.29
CA LEU A 55 -8.32 -5.00 -5.80
C LEU A 55 -8.70 -5.20 -4.32
N ASN A 56 -9.00 -6.43 -3.91
CA ASN A 56 -9.28 -6.76 -2.52
C ASN A 56 -8.04 -6.60 -1.62
N LYS A 57 -6.84 -6.97 -2.09
CA LYS A 57 -5.60 -6.69 -1.35
C LYS A 57 -5.40 -5.20 -1.08
N LEU A 58 -5.68 -4.34 -2.08
CA LEU A 58 -5.59 -2.90 -1.89
C LEU A 58 -6.61 -2.38 -0.86
N ARG A 59 -7.83 -2.93 -0.87
CA ARG A 59 -8.86 -2.62 0.15
C ARG A 59 -8.42 -3.03 1.54
N ASP A 60 -7.88 -4.23 1.69
CA ASP A 60 -7.41 -4.73 2.99
C ASP A 60 -6.23 -3.90 3.51
N GLN A 61 -5.34 -3.45 2.64
CA GLN A 61 -4.26 -2.53 3.00
C GLN A 61 -4.80 -1.19 3.50
N GLN A 62 -5.76 -0.59 2.79
CA GLN A 62 -6.39 0.66 3.23
C GLN A 62 -7.17 0.49 4.54
N ARG A 63 -7.90 -0.63 4.72
CA ARG A 63 -8.60 -0.93 5.98
C ARG A 63 -7.65 -1.08 7.17
N ARG A 64 -6.43 -1.55 6.94
CA ARG A 64 -5.38 -1.65 7.96
C ARG A 64 -4.62 -0.34 8.19
N GLY A 65 -5.07 0.76 7.58
CA GLY A 65 -4.42 2.07 7.70
C GLY A 65 -3.08 2.15 6.98
N VAL A 66 -2.77 1.21 6.07
CA VAL A 66 -1.55 1.25 5.26
C VAL A 66 -1.85 2.01 3.97
N PRO A 67 -1.26 3.20 3.74
CA PRO A 67 -1.50 3.95 2.51
C PRO A 67 -1.04 3.12 1.31
N VAL A 68 -1.93 2.83 0.36
CA VAL A 68 -1.64 1.97 -0.81
C VAL A 68 -0.57 2.56 -1.75
N ALA A 69 -0.18 3.82 -1.56
CA ALA A 69 1.04 4.40 -2.13
C ALA A 69 2.35 3.73 -1.64
N THR A 70 2.27 2.77 -0.71
CA THR A 70 3.39 1.98 -0.16
C THR A 70 4.26 1.28 -1.22
N THR A 71 3.76 1.09 -2.44
CA THR A 71 4.56 0.46 -3.51
C THR A 71 5.78 1.31 -3.92
N THR A 72 5.71 2.63 -3.78
CA THR A 72 6.81 3.54 -4.12
C THR A 72 7.65 4.01 -2.93
N LEU A 73 7.10 3.93 -1.71
CA LEU A 73 7.77 4.45 -0.52
C LEU A 73 9.01 3.63 -0.18
N THR A 74 10.04 4.35 0.26
CA THR A 74 11.19 3.82 0.95
C THR A 74 10.84 3.47 2.40
N VAL A 75 11.68 2.64 3.02
CA VAL A 75 11.54 2.31 4.44
C VAL A 75 11.57 3.59 5.28
N ALA A 76 12.47 4.53 4.99
CA ALA A 76 12.58 5.78 5.74
C ALA A 76 11.29 6.62 5.65
N GLU A 77 10.74 6.80 4.45
CA GLU A 77 9.49 7.55 4.25
C GLU A 77 8.31 6.92 4.98
N TYR A 78 8.23 5.58 4.98
CA TYR A 78 7.18 4.89 5.70
C TYR A 78 7.35 4.93 7.22
N MET A 79 8.58 4.80 7.73
CA MET A 79 8.82 4.88 9.18
C MET A 79 8.50 6.29 9.72
N LEU A 80 8.77 7.35 8.94
CA LEU A 80 8.36 8.71 9.28
C LEU A 80 6.82 8.82 9.36
N TYR A 81 6.12 8.35 8.32
CA TYR A 81 4.65 8.30 8.32
C TYR A 81 4.11 7.52 9.52
N TRP A 82 4.71 6.37 9.82
CA TRP A 82 4.30 5.54 10.94
C TRP A 82 4.53 6.24 12.27
N LEU A 83 5.65 6.93 12.46
CA LEU A 83 5.90 7.73 13.66
C LEU A 83 4.83 8.81 13.82
N GLU A 84 4.62 9.66 12.81
CA GLU A 84 3.75 10.84 12.90
C GLU A 84 2.26 10.51 12.96
N HIS A 85 1.81 9.47 12.26
CA HIS A 85 0.36 9.25 12.05
C HIS A 85 -0.19 7.99 12.72
N ILE A 86 0.68 7.08 13.18
CA ILE A 86 0.27 5.83 13.81
C ILE A 86 0.81 5.75 15.24
N ALA A 87 2.11 5.97 15.44
CA ALA A 87 2.76 5.84 16.73
C ALA A 87 2.40 7.02 17.65
N GLU A 88 2.65 8.26 17.22
CA GLU A 88 2.44 9.47 18.03
C GLU A 88 1.04 9.55 18.67
N PRO A 89 -0.08 9.26 17.96
CA PRO A 89 -1.41 9.34 18.55
C PRO A 89 -1.74 8.21 19.53
N SER A 90 -1.01 7.09 19.49
CA SER A 90 -1.40 5.83 20.15
C SER A 90 -0.48 5.39 21.29
N ILE A 91 0.75 5.91 21.38
CA ILE A 91 1.74 5.47 22.37
C ILE A 91 2.17 6.58 23.32
N ARG A 92 2.75 6.20 24.46
CA ARG A 92 3.32 7.14 25.43
C ARG A 92 4.55 7.83 24.83
N ARG A 93 4.76 9.11 25.20
CA ARG A 93 5.89 9.93 24.73
C ARG A 93 7.26 9.28 24.90
N THR A 94 7.47 8.54 25.99
CA THR A 94 8.74 7.84 26.25
C THR A 94 8.98 6.73 25.22
N THR A 95 7.95 5.95 24.89
CA THR A 95 8.00 4.90 23.87
C THR A 95 8.20 5.49 22.48
N TYR A 96 7.55 6.62 22.19
CA TYR A 96 7.76 7.37 20.95
C TYR A 96 9.21 7.78 20.78
N ALA A 97 9.83 8.36 21.80
CA ALA A 97 11.23 8.78 21.76
C ALA A 97 12.20 7.60 21.49
N THR A 98 11.93 6.43 22.08
CA THR A 98 12.69 5.20 21.76
C THR A 98 12.54 4.83 20.29
N TYR A 99 11.30 4.76 19.79
CA TYR A 99 11.05 4.39 18.40
C TYR A 99 11.64 5.38 17.39
N GLU A 100 11.53 6.68 17.66
CA GLU A 100 12.17 7.73 16.88
C GLU A 100 13.69 7.54 16.86
N GLY A 101 14.29 7.23 18.03
CA GLY A 101 15.71 6.90 18.16
C GLY A 101 16.10 5.72 17.27
N ASP A 102 15.38 4.59 17.36
CA ASP A 102 15.65 3.40 16.57
C ASP A 102 15.55 3.67 15.06
N VAL A 103 14.52 4.42 14.66
CA VAL A 103 14.31 4.81 13.27
C VAL A 103 15.47 5.67 12.76
N ARG A 104 15.83 6.72 13.50
CA ARG A 104 16.85 7.69 13.07
C ARG A 104 18.26 7.11 13.09
N LEU A 105 18.60 6.32 14.11
CA LEU A 105 19.97 5.85 14.35
C LEU A 105 20.29 4.52 13.66
N HIS A 106 19.30 3.63 13.52
CA HIS A 106 19.55 2.26 13.05
C HIS A 106 18.87 1.97 11.71
N ILE A 107 17.57 2.26 11.60
CA ILE A 107 16.78 1.87 10.42
C ILE A 107 17.11 2.75 9.22
N ASN A 108 17.09 4.08 9.41
CA ASN A 108 17.31 5.04 8.33
C ASN A 108 18.71 4.89 7.68
N PRO A 109 19.82 4.77 8.44
CA PRO A 109 21.13 4.58 7.86
C PRO A 109 21.31 3.22 7.18
N GLY A 110 20.72 2.15 7.74
CA GLY A 110 20.91 0.78 7.26
C GLY A 110 20.04 0.42 6.06
N ILE A 111 18.71 0.44 6.24
CA ILE A 111 17.74 -0.02 5.22
C ILE A 111 16.80 1.08 4.74
N GLY A 112 16.90 2.29 5.30
CA GLY A 112 16.01 3.42 5.02
C GLY A 112 15.84 3.75 3.54
N LYS A 113 16.91 3.64 2.73
CA LYS A 113 16.90 3.96 1.29
C LYS A 113 16.19 2.91 0.42
N ARG A 114 15.93 1.71 0.94
CA ARG A 114 15.31 0.63 0.15
C ARG A 114 13.81 0.88 0.02
N LYS A 115 13.24 0.57 -1.14
CA LYS A 115 11.78 0.61 -1.33
C LYS A 115 11.14 -0.53 -0.54
N LEU A 116 10.02 -0.27 0.12
CA LEU A 116 9.28 -1.30 0.87
C LEU A 116 8.92 -2.50 0.00
N LYS A 117 8.54 -2.27 -1.27
CA LYS A 117 8.25 -3.33 -2.24
C LYS A 117 9.44 -4.27 -2.51
N SER A 118 10.67 -3.76 -2.39
CA SER A 118 11.91 -4.51 -2.60
C SER A 118 12.56 -5.02 -1.32
N LEU A 119 12.00 -4.69 -0.15
CA LEU A 119 12.53 -5.14 1.12
C LEU A 119 12.27 -6.65 1.27
N GLN A 120 13.31 -7.39 1.63
CA GLN A 120 13.27 -8.85 1.76
C GLN A 120 13.90 -9.22 3.09
N ALA A 121 13.57 -10.40 3.60
CA ALA A 121 14.12 -10.91 4.86
C ALA A 121 15.66 -10.97 4.85
N ALA A 122 16.27 -11.28 3.70
CA ALA A 122 17.74 -11.28 3.55
C ALA A 122 18.35 -9.90 3.83
N HIS A 123 17.77 -8.82 3.30
CA HIS A 123 18.21 -7.45 3.55
C HIS A 123 18.13 -7.07 5.03
N ILE A 124 17.08 -7.53 5.72
CA ILE A 124 16.89 -7.27 7.15
C ILE A 124 17.94 -8.03 7.96
N ARG A 125 18.17 -9.30 7.63
CA ARG A 125 19.17 -10.13 8.32
C ARG A 125 20.59 -9.58 8.15
N GLU A 126 20.94 -9.18 6.93
CA GLU A 126 22.24 -8.56 6.65
C GLU A 126 22.42 -7.26 7.42
N TRP A 127 21.39 -6.41 7.49
CA TRP A 127 21.41 -5.19 8.28
C TRP A 127 21.58 -5.47 9.78
N LEU A 128 20.83 -6.40 10.35
CA LEU A 128 20.92 -6.76 11.77
C LEU A 128 22.29 -7.35 12.16
N ASN A 129 22.95 -8.04 11.23
CA ASN A 129 24.29 -8.59 11.46
C ASN A 129 25.40 -7.53 11.45
N ASN A 130 25.13 -6.36 10.85
CA ASN A 130 26.07 -5.26 10.67
C ASN A 130 25.72 -4.04 11.53
N LEU A 131 24.85 -4.23 12.54
CA LEU A 131 24.36 -3.17 13.43
C LEU A 131 25.30 -2.92 14.62
#